data_AF-A0A353LU47-F1
#
_entry.id   AF-A0A353LU47-F1
#
_cell.length_a   1.000
_cell.length_b   1.000
_cell.length_c   1.000
_cell.angle_alpha   90.00
_cell.angle_beta   90.00
_cell.angle_gamma   90.00
#
_symmetry.space_group_name_H-M   'P 1'
#
loop_
_entity.id
_entity.type
_entity.pdbx_description
1 polymer ?
#
loop_
_entity_poly.entity_id
_entity_poly.type
_entity_poly.pdbx_seq_one_letter_code
_entity_poly.pdbx_strand_id
1 'polypeptide(L)' 'MSVRGTLNYKNSSTDLRDTLLSEDRIRAARIGVSGDMVDKLRGISLLDLELSQGLDILNAS' A
#
# COMPACT_ATOMS: atom_id res chain seq x y z
N MET A 1 -19.18 7.06 -2.96
CA MET A 1 -17.90 7.38 -2.28
C MET A 1 -17.59 6.28 -1.29
N SER A 2 -16.36 5.79 -1.27
CA SER A 2 -15.88 4.74 -0.38
C SER A 2 -14.56 5.15 0.26
N VAL A 3 -14.28 4.62 1.46
CA VAL A 3 -13.02 4.83 2.17
C VAL A 3 -12.41 3.45 2.43
N ARG A 4 -11.11 3.32 2.17
CA ARG A 4 -10.34 2.09 2.41
C ARG A 4 -9.12 2.37 3.28
N GLY A 5 -8.84 1.45 4.19
CA GLY A 5 -7.59 1.39 4.94
C GLY A 5 -6.92 0.05 4.69
N THR A 6 -5.62 0.02 4.43
CA THR A 6 -4.85 -1.22 4.20
C THR A 6 -3.54 -1.16 4.96
N LEU A 7 -3.26 -2.20 5.75
CA LEU A 7 -1.97 -2.41 6.38
C LEU A 7 -1.22 -3.50 5.61
N ASN A 8 0.01 -3.21 5.22
CA ASN A 8 0.86 -4.15 4.50
C ASN A 8 2.03 -4.55 5.39
N TYR A 9 2.21 -5.86 5.49
CA TYR A 9 3.34 -6.47 6.17
C TYR A 9 3.98 -7.49 5.25
N LYS A 10 5.26 -7.30 4.93
CA LYS A 10 6.03 -8.23 4.10
C LYS A 10 7.43 -8.39 4.68
N ASN A 11 7.80 -9.63 4.96
CA ASN A 11 9.19 -10.00 5.24
C ASN A 11 9.74 -10.72 4.01
N SER A 12 10.93 -10.32 3.56
CA SER A 12 11.67 -10.99 2.49
C SER A 12 13.07 -11.30 3.00
N SER A 13 13.50 -12.53 2.86
CA SER A 13 14.89 -12.94 3.14
C SER A 13 15.45 -13.52 1.86
N THR A 14 16.60 -13.01 1.42
CA THR A 14 17.28 -13.46 0.21
C THR A 14 18.61 -14.09 0.59
N ASP A 15 18.70 -15.41 0.41
CA ASP A 15 19.93 -16.18 0.56
C ASP A 15 20.52 -16.52 -0.81
N LEU A 16 21.83 -16.32 -0.97
CA LEU A 16 22.61 -16.91 -2.06
C LEU A 16 23.76 -17.71 -1.46
N ARG A 17 23.69 -19.05 -1.64
CA ARG A 17 24.75 -20.00 -1.26
C ARG A 17 25.16 -19.89 0.22
N ASP A 18 24.20 -20.05 1.13
CA ASP A 18 24.39 -19.96 2.60
C ASP A 18 24.89 -18.60 3.12
N THR A 19 24.86 -17.56 2.30
CA THR A 19 25.12 -16.18 2.74
C THR A 19 23.82 -15.37 2.68
N LEU A 20 23.41 -14.87 3.85
CA LEU A 20 22.35 -13.88 4.02
C LEU A 20 22.78 -12.58 3.35
N LEU A 21 22.18 -12.28 2.20
CA LEU A 21 22.53 -11.08 1.43
C LEU A 21 21.66 -9.88 1.76
N SER A 22 20.38 -10.10 2.04
CA SER A 22 19.44 -9.04 2.38
C SER A 22 18.22 -9.62 3.10
N GLU A 23 17.87 -8.98 4.21
CA GLU A 23 16.62 -9.18 4.93
C GLU A 23 15.83 -7.87 4.87
N ASP A 24 14.74 -7.85 4.09
CA ASP A 24 13.90 -6.68 3.90
C ASP A 24 12.59 -6.85 4.69
N ARG A 25 12.32 -5.90 5.59
CA ARG A 25 11.09 -5.84 6.39
C ARG A 25 10.27 -4.63 5.97
N ILE A 26 9.25 -4.83 5.15
CA ILE A 26 8.36 -3.76 4.68
C ILE A 26 7.12 -3.73 5.56
N ARG A 27 6.88 -2.57 6.17
CA ARG A 27 5.62 -2.23 6.83
C ARG A 27 5.10 -0.93 6.24
N ALA A 28 3.85 -0.93 5.78
CA ALA A 28 3.26 0.27 5.20
C ALA A 28 1.78 0.36 5.52
N ALA A 29 1.34 1.55 5.94
CA ALA A 29 -0.07 1.90 6.04
C ALA A 29 -0.50 2.65 4.78
N ARG A 30 -1.69 2.30 4.29
CA ARG A 30 -2.34 2.97 3.16
C ARG A 30 -3.75 3.38 3.54
N ILE A 31 -4.12 4.60 3.19
CA ILE A 31 -5.47 5.13 3.35
C ILE A 31 -5.89 5.66 1.99
N GLY A 32 -7.07 5.26 1.53
CA GLY A 32 -7.61 5.68 0.24
C GLY A 32 -9.06 6.13 0.35
N VAL A 33 -9.43 7.08 -0.49
CA VAL A 33 -10.81 7.54 -0.67
C VAL A 33 -11.12 7.47 -2.17
N SER A 34 -12.24 6.84 -2.51
CA SER A 34 -12.71 6.73 -3.89
C SER A 34 -14.13 7.26 -4.04
N GLY A 35 -14.48 7.72 -5.23
CA GLY A 35 -15.83 8.17 -5.53
C GLY A 35 -16.14 8.11 -7.01
N ASP A 36 -17.39 7.75 -7.31
CA ASP A 36 -17.90 7.67 -8.66
C ASP A 36 -18.85 8.85 -8.88
N MET A 37 -18.63 9.59 -9.97
CA MET A 37 -19.44 10.72 -10.39
C MET A 37 -20.10 10.37 -11.72
N VAL A 38 -21.41 10.58 -11.81
CA VAL A 38 -22.18 10.34 -13.04
C VAL A 38 -22.57 11.67 -13.65
N ASP A 39 -22.14 11.89 -14.89
CA ASP A 39 -22.42 13.11 -15.65
C ASP A 39 -23.73 13.02 -16.42
N LYS A 40 -24.32 14.19 -16.73
CA LYS A 40 -25.58 14.31 -17.49
C LYS A 40 -25.52 13.66 -18.89
N LEU A 41 -24.32 13.51 -19.45
CA LEU A 41 -24.05 12.83 -20.72
C LEU A 41 -23.91 11.29 -20.56
N ARG A 42 -24.28 10.73 -19.41
CA ARG A 42 -24.08 9.31 -19.04
C ARG A 42 -22.60 8.90 -18.97
N GLY A 43 -21.70 9.86 -18.78
CA GLY A 43 -20.30 9.60 -18.45
C GLY A 43 -20.17 9.14 -17.01
N ILE A 44 -19.28 8.18 -16.74
CA ILE A 44 -18.90 7.75 -15.39
C ILE A 44 -17.45 8.19 -15.17
N SER A 45 -17.25 9.10 -14.22
CA SER A 45 -15.95 9.61 -13.80
C SER A 45 -15.57 9.01 -12.45
N LEU A 46 -14.39 8.43 -12.34
CA LEU A 46 -13.87 7.83 -11.12
C LEU A 46 -12.80 8.75 -10.54
N LEU A 47 -12.92 9.10 -9.25
CA LEU A 47 -11.89 9.78 -8.49
C LEU A 47 -11.33 8.79 -7.47
N ASP A 48 -10.01 8.60 -7.44
CA ASP A 48 -9.33 7.81 -6.43
C ASP A 48 -8.12 8.58 -5.88
N LEU A 49 -8.06 8.71 -4.56
CA LEU A 49 -6.96 9.35 -3.84
C LEU A 49 -6.42 8.35 -2.83
N GLU A 50 -5.10 8.10 -2.86
CA GLU A 50 -4.42 7.19 -1.93
C GLU A 50 -3.19 7.86 -1.32
N LEU A 51 -3.07 7.74 0.01
CA LEU A 51 -1.89 8.12 0.78
C LEU A 51 -1.23 6.85 1.34
N SER A 52 0.06 6.68 1.05
CA SER A 52 0.87 5.57 1.56
C SER A 52 2.03 6.05 2.41
N GLN A 53 2.19 5.49 3.60
CA GLN A 53 3.30 5.78 4.50
C GLN A 53 3.98 4.49 4.97
N GLY A 54 5.30 4.43 4.79
CA GLY A 54 6.14 3.40 5.41
C GLY A 54 6.17 3.55 6.92
N LEU A 55 6.06 2.45 7.65
CA LEU A 55 6.10 2.44 9.11
C LEU A 55 7.42 1.82 9.57
N ASP A 56 8.27 2.62 10.21
CA ASP A 56 9.46 2.13 10.91
C ASP A 56 9.09 1.68 12.33
N ILE A 57 8.30 0.61 12.41
CA ILE A 57 7.83 0.03 13.67
C ILE A 57 8.12 -1.47 13.69
N LEU A 58 8.25 -2.07 14.88
CA LEU A 58 8.46 -3.52 15.08
C LEU A 58 9.77 -4.06 14.44
N ASN A 59 10.93 -3.46 14.75
CA ASN A 59 12.26 -3.91 14.30
C ASN A 59 12.36 -4.10 12.77
N ALA A 60 11.82 -3.16 11.99
CA ALA A 60 12.08 -3.09 10.56
C ALA A 60 13.31 -2.19 10.33
N SER A 61 14.50 -2.75 10.59
CA SER A 61 15.80 -2.16 10.24
C SER A 61 16.61 -3.13 9.40
#